data_AF-A0A8D5ZHM9-F1
#
_entry.id   AF-A0A8D5ZHM9-F1
#
_cell.length_a   1.000
_cell.length_b   1.000
_cell.length_c   1.000
_cell.angle_alpha   90.00
_cell.angle_beta   90.00
_cell.angle_gamma   90.00
#
_symmetry.space_group_name_H-M   'P 1'
#
loop_
_entity.id
_entity.type
_entity.pdbx_description
1 polymer ?
#
loop_
_entity_poly.entity_id
_entity_poly.type
_entity_poly.pdbx_seq_one_letter_code
_entity_poly.pdbx_strand_id
1 'polypeptide(L)'
;MQKVLRKYERIDITWNYSVTPEGIYYVKYSTRKVPLIVFAVLLVSFFGIAIFAGYEQLNGFYSLANLIDTVAGMDLLLIIIAPPITYAILKQRRYISDVLGTLVALWSDVKTIVVTNERLKHELRGKYNGVSVGVQSGTFSASGYSESVGDWRVILNDGSEIVIPKVKDPERTLNYVKAKFNLNF
;
A
#
# COMPACT_ATOMS: atom_id res chain seq x y z
N MET A 1 -4.30 -22.64 1.36
CA MET A 1 -3.84 -22.54 -0.05
C MET A 1 -3.39 -21.11 -0.33
N GLN A 2 -2.24 -20.90 -0.95
CA GLN A 2 -1.76 -19.55 -1.33
C GLN A 2 -2.14 -19.25 -2.77
N LYS A 3 -2.67 -18.05 -3.02
CA LYS A 3 -3.11 -17.61 -4.35
C LYS A 3 -2.65 -16.17 -4.60
N VAL A 4 -2.24 -15.89 -5.83
CA VAL A 4 -1.97 -14.53 -6.27
C VAL A 4 -3.30 -13.83 -6.51
N LEU A 5 -3.58 -12.77 -5.75
CA LEU A 5 -4.82 -12.00 -5.84
C LEU A 5 -4.61 -10.78 -6.73
N ARG A 6 -5.32 -10.73 -7.87
CA ARG A 6 -5.31 -9.56 -8.76
C ARG A 6 -6.13 -8.41 -8.16
N LYS A 7 -5.70 -7.17 -8.41
CA LYS A 7 -6.32 -5.96 -7.81
C LYS A 7 -7.82 -5.81 -8.11
N TYR A 8 -8.26 -6.22 -9.29
CA TYR A 8 -9.67 -6.06 -9.72
C TYR A 8 -10.61 -7.14 -9.20
N GLU A 9 -10.07 -8.25 -8.70
CA GLU A 9 -10.83 -9.41 -8.23
C GLU A 9 -11.05 -9.39 -6.71
N ARG A 10 -10.45 -8.42 -6.01
CA ARG A 10 -10.46 -8.34 -4.55
C ARG A 10 -11.04 -7.03 -4.03
N ILE A 11 -11.63 -7.11 -2.84
CA ILE A 11 -12.06 -5.96 -2.04
C ILE A 11 -11.15 -5.94 -0.83
N ASP A 12 -10.31 -4.92 -0.71
CA ASP A 12 -9.43 -4.76 0.43
C ASP A 12 -10.25 -4.20 1.61
N ILE A 13 -10.52 -5.02 2.63
CA ILE A 13 -11.28 -4.60 3.82
C ILE A 13 -10.36 -3.88 4.80
N THR A 14 -9.15 -4.41 4.95
CA THR A 14 -8.12 -3.88 5.85
C THR A 14 -6.76 -3.96 5.16
N TRP A 15 -5.71 -3.47 5.82
CA TRP A 15 -4.34 -3.62 5.34
C TRP A 15 -3.89 -5.08 5.23
N ASN A 16 -4.49 -6.02 5.96
CA ASN A 16 -4.02 -7.41 5.96
C ASN A 16 -5.11 -8.39 5.52
N TYR A 17 -6.29 -7.92 5.14
CA TYR A 17 -7.41 -8.77 4.77
C TYR A 17 -8.11 -8.24 3.54
N SER A 18 -8.32 -9.14 2.58
CA SER A 18 -9.07 -8.88 1.36
C SER A 18 -10.05 -10.00 1.10
N VAL A 19 -11.07 -9.69 0.31
CA VAL A 19 -12.17 -10.61 0.01
C VAL A 19 -12.26 -10.80 -1.48
N THR A 20 -12.52 -12.04 -1.89
CA THR A 20 -12.74 -12.43 -3.29
C THR A 20 -14.04 -13.23 -3.41
N PRO A 21 -14.47 -13.61 -4.63
CA PRO A 21 -15.64 -14.46 -4.80
C PRO A 21 -15.55 -15.83 -4.11
N GLU A 22 -14.35 -16.28 -3.76
CA GLU A 22 -14.13 -17.60 -3.13
C GLU A 22 -14.21 -17.53 -1.60
N GLY A 23 -13.81 -16.41 -1.01
CA GLY A 23 -13.72 -16.28 0.43
C GLY A 23 -12.85 -15.11 0.90
N ILE A 24 -12.44 -15.22 2.15
CA ILE A 24 -11.64 -14.23 2.86
C ILE A 24 -10.17 -14.66 2.84
N TYR A 25 -9.30 -13.72 2.49
CA TYR A 25 -7.87 -13.94 2.37
C TYR A 25 -7.09 -13.03 3.33
N TYR A 26 -6.09 -13.59 3.98
CA TYR A 26 -5.04 -12.85 4.68
C TYR A 26 -3.98 -12.47 3.66
N VAL A 27 -3.74 -11.18 3.54
CA VAL A 27 -2.95 -10.59 2.48
C VAL A 27 -1.64 -10.10 3.08
N LYS A 28 -0.53 -10.69 2.64
CA LYS A 28 0.80 -10.22 2.99
C LYS A 28 1.31 -9.36 1.85
N TYR A 29 1.34 -8.04 2.04
CA TYR A 29 1.97 -7.16 1.08
C TYR A 29 3.46 -7.49 1.00
N SER A 30 3.85 -8.16 -0.08
CA SER A 30 5.24 -8.26 -0.47
C SER A 30 5.64 -6.89 -1.00
N THR A 31 6.31 -6.08 -0.18
CA THR A 31 7.05 -4.92 -0.68
C THR A 31 8.10 -5.46 -1.64
N ARG A 32 7.82 -5.44 -2.96
CA ARG A 32 8.84 -5.75 -3.97
C ARG A 32 9.96 -4.75 -3.71
N LYS A 33 11.12 -5.26 -3.28
CA LYS A 33 12.33 -4.47 -3.09
C LYS A 33 12.49 -3.65 -4.36
N VAL A 34 12.67 -2.33 -4.22
CA VAL A 34 13.11 -1.46 -5.31
C VAL A 34 14.22 -2.22 -6.03
N PRO A 35 14.20 -2.36 -7.36
CA PRO A 35 15.17 -3.21 -8.05
C PRO A 35 16.55 -2.69 -7.66
N LEU A 36 17.25 -3.47 -6.84
CA LEU A 36 18.61 -3.20 -6.36
C LEU A 36 19.53 -2.83 -7.54
N ILE A 37 19.20 -3.38 -8.72
CA ILE A 37 19.79 -3.11 -10.02
C ILE A 37 19.77 -1.62 -10.38
N VAL A 38 18.69 -0.86 -10.16
CA VAL A 38 18.65 0.57 -10.52
C VAL A 38 19.55 1.38 -9.59
N PHE A 39 19.52 1.07 -8.29
CA PHE A 39 20.42 1.72 -7.34
C PHE A 39 21.88 1.37 -7.67
N ALA A 40 22.16 0.12 -8.03
CA ALA A 40 23.48 -0.34 -8.45
C ALA A 40 23.95 0.33 -9.76
N VAL A 41 23.09 0.47 -10.77
CA VAL A 41 23.43 1.15 -12.03
C VAL A 41 23.76 2.62 -11.79
N LEU A 42 22.99 3.32 -10.95
CA LEU A 42 23.29 4.72 -10.60
C LEU A 42 24.61 4.83 -9.80
N LEU A 43 24.86 3.90 -8.87
CA LEU A 43 26.11 3.84 -8.11
C LEU A 43 27.31 3.60 -9.01
N VAL A 44 27.22 2.63 -9.93
CA VAL A 44 28.29 2.29 -10.87
C VAL A 44 28.58 3.47 -11.81
N SER A 45 27.55 4.15 -12.33
CA SER A 45 27.74 5.34 -13.14
C SER A 45 28.40 6.47 -12.36
N PHE A 46 27.99 6.71 -11.12
CA PHE A 46 28.58 7.75 -10.27
C PHE A 46 30.07 7.48 -9.97
N PHE A 47 30.41 6.25 -9.60
CA PHE A 47 31.81 5.87 -9.36
C PHE A 47 32.64 5.85 -10.64
N GLY A 48 32.08 5.42 -11.77
CA GLY A 48 32.75 5.46 -13.07
C GLY A 48 33.14 6.88 -13.47
N ILE A 49 32.24 7.85 -13.27
CA ILE A 49 32.51 9.26 -13.54
C ILE A 49 33.59 9.81 -12.60
N ALA A 50 33.52 9.51 -11.31
CA ALA A 50 34.51 9.95 -10.34
C ALA A 50 35.93 9.40 -10.64
N ILE A 51 36.03 8.13 -11.04
CA ILE A 51 37.30 7.50 -11.43
C ILE A 51 37.84 8.12 -12.72
N PHE A 52 36.99 8.35 -13.72
CA PHE A 52 37.40 8.96 -14.98
C PHE A 52 37.88 10.41 -14.78
N ALA A 53 37.14 11.23 -14.03
CA ALA A 53 37.55 12.59 -13.71
C ALA A 53 38.88 12.64 -12.93
N GLY A 54 39.08 11.71 -11.98
CA GLY A 54 40.35 11.59 -11.25
C GLY A 54 41.52 11.16 -12.15
N TYR A 55 41.29 10.23 -13.08
CA TYR A 55 42.31 9.79 -14.04
C TYR A 55 42.76 10.92 -14.97
N GLU A 56 41.81 11.69 -15.50
CA GLU A 56 42.11 12.79 -16.41
C GLU A 56 42.82 13.96 -15.69
N GLN A 57 42.48 14.22 -14.42
CA GLN A 57 43.18 15.21 -13.60
C GLN A 57 44.64 14.80 -13.31
N LEU A 58 44.90 13.51 -13.11
CA LEU A 58 46.24 12.98 -12.85
C LEU A 58 47.15 13.02 -14.09
N ASN A 59 46.59 12.84 -15.28
CA ASN A 59 47.36 12.83 -16.52
C ASN A 59 47.49 14.20 -17.20
N GLY A 60 46.90 15.26 -16.61
CA GLY A 60 47.09 16.64 -17.07
C GLY A 60 46.48 16.96 -18.43
N PHE A 61 45.58 16.10 -18.95
CA PHE A 61 44.96 16.29 -20.27
C PHE A 61 43.90 17.38 -20.31
N TYR A 62 43.42 17.85 -19.14
CA TYR A 62 42.37 18.85 -19.04
C TYR A 62 42.77 20.02 -18.12
N SER A 63 42.56 21.26 -18.60
CA SER A 63 42.56 22.43 -17.73
C SER A 63 41.35 22.37 -16.79
N LEU A 64 41.43 23.00 -15.62
CA LEU A 64 40.32 23.03 -14.65
C LEU A 64 39.00 23.54 -15.29
N ALA A 65 39.09 24.45 -16.26
CA ALA A 65 37.95 24.97 -17.01
C ALA A 65 37.28 23.90 -17.89
N ASN A 66 38.07 23.09 -18.60
CA ASN A 66 37.53 22.03 -19.44
C ASN A 66 36.91 20.89 -18.61
N LEU A 67 37.44 20.65 -17.41
CA LEU A 67 36.84 19.70 -16.47
C LEU A 67 35.45 20.17 -16.00
N ILE A 68 35.31 21.46 -15.66
CA ILE A 68 34.03 22.06 -15.25
C ILE A 68 33.02 21.99 -16.40
N ASP A 69 33.40 22.31 -17.63
CA ASP A 69 32.50 22.23 -18.80
C ASP A 69 32.07 20.78 -19.10
N THR A 70 32.97 19.82 -18.91
CA THR A 70 32.65 18.39 -19.11
C THR A 70 31.72 17.87 -18.02
N VAL A 71 31.97 18.22 -16.75
CA VAL A 71 31.11 17.84 -15.62
C VAL A 71 29.73 18.51 -15.74
N ALA A 72 29.68 19.80 -16.07
CA ALA A 72 28.43 20.54 -16.28
C ALA A 72 27.61 19.96 -17.46
N GLY A 73 28.28 19.56 -18.54
CA GLY A 73 27.64 18.89 -19.68
C GLY A 73 27.08 17.50 -19.32
N MET A 74 27.76 16.75 -18.45
CA MET A 74 27.30 15.45 -17.98
C MET A 74 26.16 15.53 -16.96
N ASP A 75 26.16 16.54 -16.07
CA ASP A 75 25.05 16.82 -15.15
C ASP A 75 23.77 17.18 -15.92
N LEU A 76 23.90 17.92 -17.02
CA LEU A 76 22.80 18.23 -17.95
C LEU A 76 22.23 16.96 -18.60
N LEU A 77 23.08 16.02 -19.02
CA LEU A 77 22.64 14.72 -19.56
C LEU A 77 21.90 13.87 -18.52
N LEU A 78 22.35 13.87 -17.26
CA LEU A 78 21.67 13.18 -16.16
C LEU A 78 20.28 13.79 -15.89
N ILE A 79 20.15 15.12 -15.94
CA ILE A 79 18.86 15.81 -15.78
C ILE A 79 17.88 15.46 -16.92
N ILE A 80 18.39 15.21 -18.14
CA ILE A 80 17.55 14.85 -19.30
C ILE A 80 17.13 13.37 -19.25
N ILE A 81 18.02 12.47 -18.82
CA ILE A 81 17.80 11.02 -18.87
C ILE A 81 17.08 10.49 -17.62
N ALA A 82 17.29 11.12 -16.45
CA ALA A 82 16.67 10.67 -15.20
C ALA A 82 15.13 10.73 -15.19
N PRO A 83 14.45 11.77 -15.73
CA PRO A 83 12.99 11.86 -15.74
C PRO A 83 12.27 10.73 -16.49
N PRO A 84 12.63 10.36 -17.73
CA PRO A 84 11.95 9.26 -18.41
C PRO A 84 12.19 7.89 -17.75
N ILE A 85 13.38 7.65 -17.19
CA ILE A 85 13.69 6.41 -16.45
C ILE A 85 12.90 6.34 -15.15
N THR A 86 12.92 7.42 -14.35
CA THR A 86 12.14 7.48 -13.11
C THR A 86 10.64 7.38 -13.39
N TYR A 87 10.14 8.00 -14.45
CA TYR A 87 8.76 7.85 -14.89
C TYR A 87 8.41 6.40 -15.29
N ALA A 88 9.25 5.72 -16.06
CA ALA A 88 9.04 4.32 -16.43
C ALA A 88 8.98 3.40 -15.20
N ILE A 89 9.86 3.62 -14.23
CA ILE A 89 9.89 2.88 -12.95
C ILE A 89 8.63 3.16 -12.13
N LEU A 90 8.22 4.43 -11.99
CA LEU A 90 7.01 4.82 -11.29
C LEU A 90 5.74 4.25 -11.96
N LYS A 91 5.73 4.16 -13.29
CA LYS A 91 4.65 3.54 -14.06
C LYS A 91 4.61 2.02 -13.83
N GLN A 92 5.76 1.35 -13.79
CA GLN A 92 5.86 -0.08 -13.51
C GLN A 92 5.38 -0.43 -12.09
N ARG A 93 5.58 0.47 -11.11
CA ARG A 93 4.99 0.33 -9.75
C ARG A 93 3.46 0.27 -9.74
N ARG A 94 2.78 0.88 -10.71
CA ARG A 94 1.30 0.91 -10.74
C ARG A 94 0.68 -0.39 -11.25
N TYR A 95 1.44 -1.23 -11.95
CA TYR A 95 0.92 -2.39 -12.69
C TYR A 95 1.08 -3.74 -11.98
N ILE A 96 1.92 -3.86 -10.95
CA ILE A 96 2.22 -5.16 -10.32
C ILE A 96 1.97 -5.08 -8.82
N SER A 97 0.69 -5.05 -8.42
CA SER A 97 0.28 -5.34 -7.04
C SER A 97 -0.47 -6.67 -6.97
N ASP A 98 0.12 -7.67 -7.60
CA ASP A 98 -0.14 -9.06 -7.29
C ASP A 98 0.22 -9.28 -5.83
N VAL A 99 -0.79 -9.52 -4.99
CA VAL A 99 -0.56 -9.77 -3.57
C VAL A 99 -0.82 -11.23 -3.29
N LEU A 100 0.09 -11.84 -2.56
CA LEU A 100 -0.07 -13.21 -2.09
C LEU A 100 -1.09 -13.21 -0.96
N GLY A 101 -2.24 -13.82 -1.23
CA GLY A 101 -3.28 -14.09 -0.26
C GLY A 101 -3.17 -15.53 0.23
N THR A 102 -3.27 -15.73 1.54
CA THR A 102 -3.54 -17.04 2.12
C THR A 102 -5.03 -17.09 2.45
N LEU A 103 -5.74 -18.09 1.92
CA LEU A 103 -7.15 -18.29 2.21
C LEU A 103 -7.35 -18.55 3.71
N VAL A 104 -8.21 -17.77 4.35
CA VAL A 104 -8.53 -17.83 5.79
C VAL A 104 -9.87 -18.53 6.01
N ALA A 105 -10.88 -18.19 5.19
CA ALA A 105 -12.19 -18.80 5.24
C ALA A 105 -12.81 -18.84 3.84
N LEU A 106 -13.39 -19.97 3.45
CA LEU A 106 -14.25 -20.06 2.26
C LEU A 106 -15.64 -19.53 2.59
N TRP A 107 -16.32 -18.91 1.62
CA TRP A 107 -17.70 -18.49 1.83
C TRP A 107 -18.65 -19.65 2.14
N SER A 108 -18.37 -20.84 1.59
CA SER A 108 -19.12 -22.07 1.90
C SER A 108 -19.08 -22.44 3.39
N ASP A 109 -18.02 -22.03 4.08
CA ASP A 109 -17.75 -22.42 5.46
C ASP A 109 -18.21 -21.32 6.43
N VAL A 110 -18.56 -20.13 5.94
CA VAL A 110 -19.03 -19.01 6.76
C VAL A 110 -20.51 -19.17 7.06
N LYS A 111 -20.82 -19.32 8.35
CA LYS A 111 -22.19 -19.37 8.87
C LYS A 111 -22.80 -17.99 9.00
N THR A 112 -22.06 -17.05 9.56
CA THR A 112 -22.51 -15.66 9.72
C THR A 112 -21.34 -14.74 10.01
N ILE A 113 -21.52 -13.44 9.77
CA ILE A 113 -20.54 -12.41 10.12
C ILE A 113 -21.22 -11.37 10.99
N VAL A 114 -20.69 -11.22 12.20
CA VAL A 114 -21.21 -10.26 13.19
C VAL A 114 -20.23 -9.08 13.27
N VAL A 115 -20.76 -7.88 13.11
CA VAL A 115 -20.00 -6.65 13.36
C VAL A 115 -19.91 -6.44 14.87
N THR A 116 -18.70 -6.26 15.38
CA THR A 116 -18.46 -5.98 16.80
C THR A 116 -17.50 -4.81 16.98
N ASN A 117 -17.48 -4.24 18.17
CA ASN A 117 -16.57 -3.15 18.53
C ASN A 117 -16.58 -1.96 17.56
N GLU A 118 -17.75 -1.61 17.02
CA GLU A 118 -17.85 -0.45 16.14
C GLU A 118 -17.60 0.83 16.93
N ARG A 119 -16.69 1.66 16.42
CA ARG A 119 -16.28 2.93 17.00
C ARG A 119 -16.22 3.98 15.90
N LEU A 120 -16.62 5.20 16.21
CA LEU A 120 -16.48 6.30 15.27
C LEU A 120 -14.99 6.67 15.14
N LYS A 121 -14.48 6.84 13.91
CA LYS A 121 -13.07 7.19 13.67
C LYS A 121 -12.64 8.49 14.37
N HIS A 122 -13.59 9.41 14.62
CA HIS A 122 -13.36 10.64 15.38
C HIS A 122 -13.01 10.37 16.85
N GLU A 123 -13.60 9.34 17.48
CA GLU A 123 -13.30 8.96 18.87
C GLU A 123 -11.88 8.35 18.99
N LEU A 124 -11.42 7.63 17.96
CA LEU A 124 -10.08 7.06 17.92
C LEU A 124 -8.97 8.12 17.78
N ARG A 125 -9.29 9.29 17.21
CA ARG A 125 -8.35 10.41 17.06
C ARG A 125 -8.18 11.21 18.35
N GLY A 126 -9.20 11.26 19.22
CA GLY A 126 -9.18 11.99 20.48
C GLY A 126 -8.26 11.41 21.56
N LYS A 127 -7.73 10.19 21.38
CA LYS A 127 -6.83 9.56 22.36
C LYS A 127 -5.36 9.99 22.22
N TYR A 128 -4.97 10.60 21.10
CA TYR A 128 -3.58 11.01 20.85
C TYR A 128 -3.29 12.49 21.11
N ASN A 129 -4.33 13.32 21.27
CA ASN A 129 -4.19 14.70 21.72
C ASN A 129 -4.99 14.83 23.01
N GLY A 130 -4.32 15.00 24.15
CA GLY A 130 -4.92 15.11 25.49
C GLY A 130 -5.80 16.34 25.71
N VAL A 131 -6.77 16.57 24.83
CA VAL A 131 -7.82 17.57 24.97
C VAL A 131 -9.12 16.80 25.08
N SER A 132 -9.53 16.55 26.32
CA SER A 132 -10.87 16.12 26.66
C SER A 132 -11.86 17.22 26.24
N VAL A 133 -12.37 17.12 25.02
CA VAL A 133 -13.49 17.96 24.57
C VAL A 133 -14.74 17.39 25.21
N GLY A 134 -15.25 18.13 26.20
CA GLY A 134 -16.49 17.82 26.90
C GLY A 134 -17.64 17.64 25.92
N VAL A 135 -18.38 16.56 26.12
CA VAL A 135 -19.66 16.27 25.48
C VAL A 135 -20.61 17.42 25.82
N GLN A 136 -20.84 18.32 24.87
CA GLN A 136 -22.05 19.13 24.84
C GLN A 136 -22.91 18.65 23.68
N SER A 137 -24.07 18.13 24.05
CA SER A 137 -25.21 17.81 23.20
C SER A 137 -25.48 18.98 22.25
N GLY A 138 -25.09 18.82 20.99
CA GLY A 138 -25.23 19.85 19.96
C GLY A 138 -25.04 19.23 18.59
N THR A 139 -26.14 19.17 17.85
CA THR A 139 -26.31 18.55 16.55
C THR A 139 -25.35 19.13 15.50
N PHE A 140 -24.14 18.58 15.38
CA PHE A 140 -23.30 18.76 14.19
C PHE A 140 -23.60 17.62 13.22
N SER A 141 -24.58 17.85 12.33
CA SER A 141 -24.73 17.09 11.10
C SER A 141 -23.56 17.42 10.17
N ALA A 142 -22.44 16.72 10.37
CA ALA A 142 -21.40 16.63 9.35
C ALA A 142 -21.97 15.80 8.20
N SER A 143 -22.37 16.46 7.13
CA SER A 143 -22.74 15.79 5.88
C SER A 143 -21.52 15.07 5.30
N GLY A 144 -21.64 13.74 5.20
CA GLY A 144 -20.80 12.91 4.34
C GLY A 144 -19.78 12.04 5.08
N TYR A 145 -20.21 10.84 5.44
CA TYR A 145 -19.36 9.70 5.83
C TYR A 145 -18.66 9.84 7.19
N SER A 146 -19.41 9.59 8.27
CA SER A 146 -18.79 9.16 9.53
C SER A 146 -18.09 7.83 9.29
N GLU A 147 -16.80 7.86 8.96
CA GLU A 147 -16.02 6.62 8.83
C GLU A 147 -16.06 5.89 10.18
N SER A 148 -16.77 4.76 10.25
CA SER A 148 -16.75 3.89 11.43
C SER A 148 -15.68 2.83 11.27
N VAL A 149 -15.09 2.39 12.37
CA VAL A 149 -14.10 1.33 12.40
C VAL A 149 -14.55 0.30 13.41
N GLY A 150 -14.68 -0.95 12.99
CA GLY A 150 -15.07 -2.06 13.85
C GLY A 150 -14.37 -3.35 13.46
N ASP A 151 -14.73 -4.43 14.13
CA ASP A 151 -14.20 -5.75 13.87
C ASP A 151 -15.29 -6.64 13.25
N TRP A 152 -14.91 -7.48 12.29
CA TRP A 152 -15.79 -8.56 11.84
C TRP A 152 -15.44 -9.84 12.58
N ARG A 153 -16.45 -10.44 13.21
CA ARG A 153 -16.37 -11.81 13.73
C ARG A 153 -17.03 -12.73 12.74
N VAL A 154 -16.21 -13.50 12.05
CA VAL A 154 -16.63 -14.48 11.06
C VAL A 154 -16.81 -15.80 11.80
N ILE A 155 -18.05 -16.26 11.91
CA ILE A 155 -18.39 -17.53 12.55
C ILE A 155 -18.48 -18.58 11.45
N LEU A 156 -17.71 -19.65 11.58
CA LEU A 156 -17.70 -20.75 10.63
C LEU A 156 -18.75 -21.82 11.00
N ASN A 157 -19.05 -22.70 10.04
CA ASN A 157 -20.00 -23.80 10.20
C ASN A 157 -19.57 -24.82 11.27
N ASP A 158 -18.26 -24.95 11.52
CA ASP A 158 -17.70 -25.79 12.57
C ASP A 158 -17.74 -25.13 13.97
N GLY A 159 -18.25 -23.90 14.07
CA GLY A 159 -18.33 -23.13 15.31
C GLY A 159 -17.05 -22.37 15.66
N SER A 160 -15.99 -22.46 14.85
CA SER A 160 -14.80 -21.65 15.03
C SER A 160 -15.04 -20.19 14.64
N GLU A 161 -14.27 -19.28 15.25
CA GLU A 161 -14.43 -17.85 15.06
C GLU A 161 -13.12 -17.22 14.55
N ILE A 162 -13.23 -16.43 13.48
CA ILE A 162 -12.12 -15.65 12.92
C ILE A 162 -12.43 -14.17 13.11
N VAL A 163 -11.52 -13.45 13.77
CA VAL A 163 -11.66 -12.00 13.98
C VAL A 163 -10.84 -11.24 12.94
N ILE A 164 -11.52 -10.42 12.15
CA ILE A 164 -10.90 -9.48 11.21
C ILE A 164 -10.98 -8.08 11.85
N PRO A 165 -9.86 -7.55 12.36
CA PRO A 165 -9.88 -6.31 13.12
C PRO A 165 -9.83 -5.07 12.22
N LYS A 166 -10.36 -3.95 12.71
CA LYS A 166 -10.21 -2.61 12.10
C LYS A 166 -10.73 -2.51 10.66
N VAL A 167 -11.87 -3.14 10.41
CA VAL A 167 -12.65 -2.96 9.18
C VAL A 167 -13.22 -1.55 9.13
N LYS A 168 -13.06 -0.87 7.99
CA LYS A 168 -13.68 0.43 7.72
C LYS A 168 -15.13 0.27 7.30
N ASP A 169 -16.02 1.08 7.87
CA ASP A 169 -17.46 1.06 7.66
C ASP A 169 -18.01 -0.38 7.66
N PRO A 170 -17.86 -1.13 8.76
CA PRO A 170 -18.01 -2.59 8.78
C PRO A 170 -19.36 -3.07 8.26
N GLU A 171 -20.48 -2.43 8.62
CA GLU A 171 -21.80 -2.81 8.12
C GLU A 171 -21.96 -2.55 6.62
N ARG A 172 -21.56 -1.36 6.17
CA ARG A 172 -21.67 -0.96 4.77
C ARG A 172 -20.80 -1.84 3.88
N THR A 173 -19.57 -2.11 4.31
CA THR A 173 -18.63 -2.98 3.62
C THR A 173 -19.17 -4.41 3.57
N LEU A 174 -19.80 -4.90 4.65
CA LEU A 174 -20.40 -6.23 4.67
C LEU A 174 -21.56 -6.34 3.68
N ASN A 175 -22.47 -5.37 3.67
CA ASN A 175 -23.58 -5.33 2.74
C ASN A 175 -23.11 -5.26 1.28
N TYR A 176 -22.08 -4.46 1.00
CA TYR A 176 -21.46 -4.40 -0.32
C TYR A 176 -20.85 -5.75 -0.74
N VAL A 177 -20.13 -6.42 0.16
CA VAL A 177 -19.54 -7.75 -0.08
C VAL A 177 -20.63 -8.80 -0.35
N LYS A 178 -21.70 -8.82 0.47
CA LYS A 178 -22.84 -9.72 0.27
C LYS A 178 -23.49 -9.51 -1.09
N ALA A 179 -23.77 -8.26 -1.46
CA ALA A 179 -24.37 -7.93 -2.74
C ALA A 179 -23.45 -8.29 -3.92
N LYS A 180 -22.16 -7.98 -3.83
CA LYS A 180 -21.20 -8.18 -4.93
C LYS A 180 -20.90 -9.65 -5.21
N PHE A 181 -20.88 -10.50 -4.19
CA PHE A 181 -20.62 -11.94 -4.34
C PHE A 181 -21.87 -12.81 -4.17
N ASN A 182 -23.06 -12.20 -4.10
CA ASN A 182 -24.35 -12.87 -3.95
C ASN A 182 -24.40 -13.85 -2.76
N LEU A 183 -23.97 -13.38 -1.59
CA LEU A 183 -23.91 -14.16 -0.35
C LEU A 183 -25.19 -13.97 0.47
N ASN A 184 -25.73 -15.06 1.03
CA ASN A 184 -27.06 -15.11 1.65
C ASN A 184 -27.08 -15.62 3.11
N PHE A 185 -25.92 -15.72 3.75
CA PHE A 185 -25.80 -16.03 5.17
C PHE A 185 -26.17 -14.86 6.09
#